data_AF-A0A662AYB2-F1
#
_entry.id   AF-A0A662AYB2-F1
#
_cell.length_a   1.000
_cell.length_b   1.000
_cell.length_c   1.000
_cell.angle_alpha   90.00
_cell.angle_beta   90.00
_cell.angle_gamma   90.00
#
_symmetry.space_group_name_H-M   'P 1'
#
loop_
_entity.id
_entity.type
_entity.pdbx_description
1 polymer ?
#
loop_
_entity_poly.entity_id
_entity_poly.type
_entity_poly.pdbx_seq_one_letter_code
_entity_poly.pdbx_strand_id
1 'polypeptide(L)'
;MKQITFKVLGLLLASYMLSFSACKPEDEANPEPADSSAEFSFVVDQLKSTFTATDISASSYIWTFGDDDTSYQQDPIHYFDAGGNYDVTLTVTNTVGDKFAITKTVTIPIQGGGGMD
;
A
#
# COMPACT_ATOMS: atom_id res chain seq x y z
N MET A 1 -4.38 -60.96 -11.55
CA MET A 1 -2.97 -60.54 -11.62
C MET A 1 -2.54 -60.12 -10.23
N LYS A 2 -1.42 -60.70 -9.79
CA LYS A 2 -0.55 -60.44 -8.63
C LYS A 2 -1.02 -59.45 -7.54
N GLN A 3 -1.21 -60.04 -6.35
CA GLN A 3 -1.04 -59.49 -5.01
C GLN A 3 0.11 -58.46 -4.88
N ILE A 4 0.06 -57.58 -3.86
CA ILE A 4 0.91 -57.71 -2.66
C ILE A 4 0.75 -56.48 -1.74
N THR A 5 0.12 -56.76 -0.60
CA THR A 5 0.19 -56.05 0.68
C THR A 5 1.62 -56.05 1.23
N PHE A 6 2.16 -54.90 1.65
CA PHE A 6 3.31 -54.84 2.56
C PHE A 6 3.02 -53.95 3.76
N LYS A 7 2.53 -54.60 4.83
CA LYS A 7 2.81 -54.20 6.21
C LYS A 7 4.23 -54.68 6.51
N VAL A 8 5.17 -53.77 6.75
CA VAL A 8 6.42 -54.11 7.46
C VAL A 8 6.25 -53.66 8.89
N LEU A 9 6.29 -54.65 9.79
CA LEU A 9 6.17 -54.52 11.22
C LEU A 9 7.58 -54.60 11.84
N GLY A 10 7.98 -53.53 12.52
CA GLY A 10 8.82 -53.56 13.73
C GLY A 10 10.34 -53.50 13.58
N LEU A 11 10.94 -52.39 14.06
CA LEU A 11 11.89 -52.41 15.18
C LEU A 11 12.23 -50.98 15.67
N LEU A 12 12.18 -50.86 17.01
CA LEU A 12 12.30 -49.71 17.91
C LEU A 12 13.42 -48.69 17.59
N LEU A 13 13.12 -47.40 17.79
CA LEU A 13 13.90 -46.46 18.62
C LEU A 13 13.00 -45.27 18.99
N ALA A 14 12.89 -45.00 20.28
CA ALA A 14 12.20 -43.83 20.81
C ALA A 14 12.95 -42.56 20.39
N SER A 15 12.28 -41.65 19.69
CA SER A 15 12.66 -40.24 19.71
C SER A 15 11.42 -39.38 19.52
N TYR A 16 11.27 -38.47 20.46
CA TYR A 16 10.32 -37.38 20.50
C TYR A 16 10.38 -36.60 19.18
N MET A 17 9.51 -36.92 18.23
CA MET A 17 9.30 -36.07 17.06
C MET A 17 8.46 -34.88 17.53
N LEU A 18 9.19 -33.80 17.82
CA LEU A 18 8.73 -32.43 17.85
C LEU A 18 7.60 -32.24 16.83
N SER A 19 6.58 -31.50 17.24
CA SER A 19 5.54 -30.96 16.38
C SER A 19 6.17 -30.16 15.23
N PHE A 20 6.62 -30.83 14.18
CA PHE A 20 6.83 -30.21 12.89
C PHE A 20 5.44 -30.20 12.25
N SER A 21 4.65 -29.19 12.65
CA SER A 21 3.66 -28.63 11.76
C SER A 21 4.36 -28.52 10.42
N ALA A 22 3.94 -29.33 9.45
CA ALA A 22 4.59 -29.36 8.15
C ALA A 22 4.50 -27.94 7.60
N CYS A 23 5.59 -27.19 7.74
CA CYS A 23 5.78 -25.95 6.99
C CYS A 23 5.67 -26.39 5.54
N LYS A 24 4.53 -26.04 4.95
CA LYS A 24 4.32 -26.06 3.51
C LYS A 24 5.59 -25.46 2.90
N PRO A 25 6.25 -26.13 1.94
CA PRO A 25 7.41 -25.56 1.29
C PRO A 25 6.98 -24.22 0.70
N GLU A 26 7.45 -23.14 1.32
CA GLU A 26 7.48 -21.80 0.77
C GLU A 26 8.55 -21.80 -0.31
N ASP A 27 8.29 -22.51 -1.41
CA ASP A 27 9.14 -22.52 -2.60
C ASP A 27 8.32 -22.81 -3.86
N GLU A 28 7.26 -22.02 -4.03
CA GLU A 28 6.78 -21.63 -5.35
C GLU A 28 6.74 -20.11 -5.29
N ALA A 29 7.85 -19.48 -5.69
CA ALA A 29 7.93 -18.03 -5.88
C ALA A 29 6.87 -17.61 -6.90
N ASN A 30 5.65 -17.35 -6.44
CA ASN A 30 4.83 -16.33 -7.03
C ASN A 30 5.36 -15.03 -6.44
N PRO A 31 6.22 -14.26 -7.13
CA PRO A 31 6.38 -12.88 -6.73
C PRO A 31 4.98 -12.28 -6.81
N GLU A 32 4.35 -12.02 -5.67
CA GLU A 32 3.42 -10.92 -5.61
C GLU A 32 4.16 -9.74 -6.27
N PRO A 33 3.63 -9.12 -7.34
CA PRO A 33 4.39 -8.15 -8.11
C PRO A 33 4.80 -7.02 -7.17
N ALA A 34 6.07 -7.03 -6.77
CA ALA A 34 6.59 -6.23 -5.67
C ALA A 34 6.75 -4.73 -6.02
N ASP A 35 6.07 -4.20 -7.03
CA ASP A 35 6.30 -2.84 -7.54
C ASP A 35 5.10 -2.26 -8.33
N SER A 36 3.89 -2.42 -7.82
CA SER A 36 2.69 -1.79 -8.41
C SER A 36 1.75 -1.31 -7.31
N SER A 37 2.27 -0.64 -6.30
CA SER A 37 1.43 0.11 -5.36
C SER A 37 1.10 1.49 -5.90
N ALA A 38 0.23 2.21 -5.20
CA ALA A 38 0.18 3.66 -5.28
C ALA A 38 0.96 4.20 -4.07
N GLU A 39 1.85 5.17 -4.29
CA GLU A 39 2.61 5.82 -3.23
C GLU A 39 2.82 7.29 -3.59
N PHE A 40 2.87 8.13 -2.55
CA PHE A 40 3.17 9.54 -2.71
C PHE A 40 3.86 10.16 -1.51
N SER A 41 4.51 11.29 -1.75
CA SER A 41 4.99 12.22 -0.73
C SER A 41 4.34 13.59 -0.89
N PHE A 42 4.45 14.43 0.15
CA PHE A 42 3.89 15.77 0.12
C PHE A 42 4.74 16.76 0.93
N VAL A 43 4.68 18.03 0.55
CA VAL A 43 5.27 19.16 1.28
C VAL A 43 4.16 20.15 1.58
N VAL A 44 4.10 20.67 2.81
CA VAL A 44 3.12 21.67 3.24
C VAL A 44 3.81 23.01 3.48
N ASP A 45 3.21 24.08 2.96
CA ASP A 45 3.62 25.47 3.14
C ASP A 45 2.36 26.32 3.36
N GLN A 46 2.07 26.63 4.62
CA GLN A 46 0.82 27.27 5.06
C GLN A 46 -0.40 26.49 4.55
N LEU A 47 -1.26 27.11 3.74
CA LEU A 47 -2.45 26.50 3.14
C LEU A 47 -2.17 25.77 1.83
N LYS A 48 -0.93 25.76 1.33
CA LYS A 48 -0.54 25.11 0.09
C LYS A 48 0.11 23.76 0.39
N SER A 49 -0.24 22.72 -0.35
CA SER A 49 0.53 21.47 -0.37
C SER A 49 0.93 21.08 -1.79
N THR A 50 2.18 20.65 -1.95
CA THR A 50 2.70 20.07 -3.19
C THR A 50 2.78 18.56 -3.00
N PHE A 51 2.17 17.82 -3.91
CA PHE A 51 2.15 16.36 -3.91
C PHE A 51 3.10 15.81 -4.98
N THR A 52 3.69 14.66 -4.70
CA THR A 52 4.56 13.95 -5.65
C THR A 52 4.22 12.47 -5.65
N ALA A 53 3.73 11.96 -6.77
CA ALA A 53 3.51 10.52 -6.95
C ALA A 53 4.88 9.83 -7.08
N THR A 54 5.17 8.88 -6.19
CA THR A 54 6.48 8.20 -6.17
C THR A 54 6.47 6.88 -6.94
N ASP A 55 5.28 6.32 -7.21
CA ASP A 55 5.10 5.16 -8.07
C ASP A 55 4.98 5.60 -9.54
N ILE A 56 5.95 5.19 -10.36
CA ILE A 56 6.23 5.72 -11.70
C ILE A 56 5.69 4.86 -12.86
N SER A 57 5.02 3.74 -12.57
CA SER A 57 4.48 2.81 -13.58
C SER A 57 3.01 3.07 -13.96
N ALA A 58 2.46 4.22 -13.56
CA ALA A 58 1.06 4.59 -13.81
C ALA A 58 0.83 5.21 -15.19
N SER A 59 -0.30 4.87 -15.81
CA SER A 59 -0.83 5.49 -17.04
C SER A 59 -1.74 6.69 -16.73
N SER A 60 -2.32 6.77 -15.53
CA SER A 60 -3.16 7.89 -15.09
C SER A 60 -3.17 8.04 -13.57
N TYR A 61 -3.48 9.25 -13.12
CA TYR A 61 -3.49 9.69 -11.73
C TYR A 61 -4.84 10.36 -11.43
N ILE A 62 -5.40 10.09 -10.25
CA ILE A 62 -6.55 10.79 -9.71
C ILE A 62 -6.27 11.08 -8.24
N TRP A 63 -6.34 12.35 -7.88
CA TRP A 63 -6.21 12.83 -6.51
C TRP A 63 -7.56 13.26 -5.99
N THR A 64 -7.86 12.92 -4.74
CA THR A 64 -8.93 13.54 -3.94
C THR A 64 -8.29 14.12 -2.69
N PHE A 65 -8.48 15.41 -2.42
CA PHE A 65 -7.74 16.07 -1.34
C PHE A 65 -8.44 16.03 0.02
N GLY A 66 -9.69 15.53 0.09
CA GLY A 66 -10.46 15.44 1.34
C GLY A 66 -11.28 16.70 1.65
N ASP A 67 -11.34 17.65 0.73
CA ASP A 67 -12.09 18.91 0.77
C ASP A 67 -13.00 19.10 -0.45
N ASP A 68 -13.46 17.98 -1.03
CA ASP A 68 -14.27 17.88 -2.25
C ASP A 68 -13.56 18.27 -3.57
N ASP A 69 -12.29 18.70 -3.52
CA ASP A 69 -11.48 18.97 -4.71
C ASP A 69 -10.69 17.74 -5.20
N THR A 70 -10.39 17.76 -6.50
CA THR A 70 -9.68 16.68 -7.20
C THR A 70 -8.66 17.18 -8.21
N SER A 71 -7.71 16.32 -8.59
CA SER A 71 -6.76 16.60 -9.67
C SER A 71 -6.43 15.34 -10.47
N TYR A 72 -6.14 15.52 -11.76
CA TYR A 72 -5.66 14.46 -12.67
C TYR A 72 -4.18 14.60 -13.02
N GLN A 73 -3.50 15.58 -12.43
CA GLN A 73 -2.05 15.77 -12.61
C GLN A 73 -1.29 14.69 -11.85
N GLN A 74 -0.12 14.31 -12.36
CA GLN A 74 0.78 13.41 -11.65
C GLN A 74 1.23 14.03 -10.32
N ASP A 75 1.73 15.27 -10.36
CA ASP A 75 2.27 16.01 -9.21
C ASP A 75 1.52 17.35 -9.01
N PRO A 76 0.32 17.34 -8.39
CA PRO A 76 -0.46 18.56 -8.23
C PRO A 76 0.05 19.47 -7.09
N ILE A 77 -0.25 20.76 -7.23
CA ILE A 77 -0.23 21.72 -6.13
C ILE A 77 -1.69 22.00 -5.77
N HIS A 78 -2.03 21.86 -4.48
CA HIS A 78 -3.37 22.13 -3.96
C HIS A 78 -3.34 23.22 -2.89
N TYR A 79 -4.41 24.01 -2.82
CA TYR A 79 -4.61 25.06 -1.82
C TYR A 79 -5.85 24.72 -1.00
N PHE A 80 -5.67 24.54 0.30
CA PHE A 80 -6.76 24.27 1.24
C PHE A 80 -7.33 25.59 1.78
N ASP A 81 -8.66 25.67 1.94
CA ASP A 81 -9.32 26.88 2.45
C ASP A 81 -9.03 27.15 3.93
N ALA A 82 -8.73 26.10 4.71
CA ALA A 82 -8.52 26.18 6.14
C ALA A 82 -7.43 25.21 6.61
N GLY A 83 -6.93 25.45 7.83
CA GLY A 83 -6.09 24.47 8.51
C GLY A 83 -6.93 23.34 9.10
N GLY A 84 -6.38 22.13 9.06
CA GLY A 84 -7.08 20.91 9.44
C GLY A 84 -6.34 19.65 9.02
N ASN A 85 -6.98 18.51 9.25
CA ASN A 85 -6.52 17.20 8.81
C ASN A 85 -7.36 16.77 7.61
N TYR A 86 -6.69 16.44 6.52
CA TYR A 86 -7.31 16.08 5.26
C TYR A 86 -6.83 14.70 4.81
N ASP A 87 -7.75 13.80 4.51
CA ASP A 87 -7.44 12.48 3.99
C ASP A 87 -7.24 12.56 2.47
N VAL A 88 -5.97 12.67 2.06
CA VAL A 88 -5.60 12.77 0.65
C VAL A 88 -5.42 11.39 0.07
N THR A 89 -6.15 11.09 -1.00
CA THR A 89 -6.08 9.81 -1.70
C THR A 89 -5.49 9.99 -3.09
N LEU A 90 -4.45 9.22 -3.40
CA LEU A 90 -3.95 9.00 -4.75
C LEU A 90 -4.50 7.68 -5.27
N THR A 91 -5.20 7.72 -6.40
CA THR A 91 -5.54 6.54 -7.21
C THR A 91 -4.73 6.57 -8.49
N VAL A 92 -3.95 5.53 -8.74
CA VAL A 92 -3.23 5.33 -10.01
C VAL A 92 -3.86 4.18 -10.79
N THR A 93 -3.81 4.27 -12.12
CA THR A 93 -4.11 3.13 -13.00
C THR A 93 -2.85 2.78 -13.77
N ASN A 94 -2.44 1.52 -13.82
CA ASN A 94 -1.27 1.10 -14.61
C ASN A 94 -1.60 0.99 -16.12
N THR A 95 -0.65 0.54 -16.93
CA THR A 95 -0.84 0.41 -18.39
C THR A 95 -1.73 -0.76 -18.80
N VAL A 96 -1.92 -1.75 -17.93
CA VAL A 96 -2.83 -2.90 -18.17
C VAL A 96 -4.24 -2.67 -17.60
N GLY A 97 -4.46 -1.55 -16.92
CA GLY A 97 -5.77 -1.12 -16.41
C GLY A 97 -6.02 -1.42 -14.93
N ASP A 98 -5.07 -2.02 -14.21
CA ASP A 98 -5.20 -2.25 -12.77
C ASP A 98 -5.14 -0.93 -12.02
N LYS A 99 -5.92 -0.85 -10.94
CA LYS A 99 -6.02 0.35 -10.09
C LYS A 99 -5.44 0.09 -8.72
N PHE A 100 -4.66 1.05 -8.25
CA PHE A 100 -4.09 1.06 -6.91
C PHE A 100 -4.42 2.39 -6.25
N ALA A 101 -4.70 2.35 -4.96
CA ALA A 101 -5.03 3.54 -4.20
C ALA A 101 -4.33 3.55 -2.85
N ILE A 102 -3.90 4.74 -2.43
CA ILE A 102 -3.35 4.98 -1.10
C ILE A 102 -3.90 6.29 -0.54
N THR A 103 -4.20 6.28 0.76
CA THR A 103 -4.67 7.45 1.50
C THR A 103 -3.65 7.81 2.57
N LYS A 104 -3.28 9.10 2.65
CA LYS A 104 -2.46 9.64 3.73
C LYS A 104 -3.12 10.89 4.30
N THR A 105 -3.11 11.00 5.63
CA THR A 105 -3.59 12.22 6.29
C THR A 105 -2.53 13.32 6.15
N VAL A 106 -2.93 14.44 5.53
CA VAL A 106 -2.13 15.67 5.44
C VAL A 106 -2.63 16.64 6.50
N THR A 107 -1.70 17.17 7.31
CA THR A 107 -2.01 18.18 8.33
C THR A 107 -1.65 19.56 7.81
N ILE A 108 -2.65 20.40 7.61
CA ILE A 108 -2.51 21.79 7.20
C ILE A 108 -2.52 22.67 8.46
N PRO A 109 -1.48 23.52 8.68
CA PRO A 109 -1.43 24.42 9.83
C PRO A 109 -2.66 25.31 9.92
N ILE A 110 -3.29 25.34 11.09
CA ILE A 110 -4.29 26.36 11.42
C ILE A 110 -3.64 27.74 11.35
N GLN A 111 -4.20 28.63 10.54
CA GLN A 111 -3.77 30.02 10.51
C GLN A 111 -4.19 30.65 11.84
N GLY A 112 -3.29 30.62 12.82
CA GLY A 112 -3.46 31.34 14.06
C GLY A 112 -3.60 32.82 13.72
N GLY A 113 -4.78 33.37 13.93
CA GLY A 113 -5.02 34.80 13.76
C GLY A 113 -3.99 35.55 14.59
N GLY A 114 -3.04 36.20 13.90
CA GLY A 114 -2.10 37.10 14.53
C GLY A 114 -2.93 38.14 15.25
N GLY A 115 -2.99 38.03 16.57
CA GLY A 115 -3.52 39.08 17.43
C GLY A 115 -2.72 40.33 17.10
N MET A 116 -3.42 41.33 16.56
CA MET A 116 -2.93 42.70 16.55
C MET A 116 -2.92 43.13 18.02
N ASP A 117 -1.75 43.06 18.67
CA ASP A 117 -1.49 43.78 19.92
C ASP A 117 -0.93 45.18 19.66
#